data_AF-A0A7S6UGR8-F1
#
_entry.id   AF-A0A7S6UGR8-F1
#
_cell.length_a   1.000
_cell.length_b   1.000
_cell.length_c   1.000
_cell.angle_alpha   90.00
_cell.angle_beta   90.00
_cell.angle_gamma   90.00
#
_symmetry.space_group_name_H-M   'P 1'
#
loop_
_entity.id
_entity.type
_entity.pdbx_description
1 polymer ?
#
loop_
_entity_poly.entity_id
_entity_poly.type
_entity_poly.pdbx_seq_one_letter_code
_entity_poly.pdbx_strand_id
1 'polypeptide(L)'
;MSASRAVSTEATGSLASVKASFDYSPSQRLLKVAYRIENAGNQAVAVFDRGDRHAVLSRQHAAGAVPTPFFAVDEQGGITLSHEALPLPTPAPTSPPTPLAARVAPGAGLEGRFEFALPMSLEGDRLRWCVGVAPFTETDFSAGEKVAGVDLWRASFAVVESQHRLCTAWFDLERGAFVESSR
;
A
#
# COMPACT_ATOMS: atom_id res chain seq x y z
N MET A 1 25.58 1.06 -18.98
CA MET A 1 24.35 0.62 -18.28
C MET A 1 24.31 1.35 -16.95
N SER A 2 23.53 2.43 -16.83
CA SER A 2 23.40 3.13 -15.55
C SER A 2 22.60 2.26 -14.60
N ALA A 3 23.16 1.92 -13.45
CA ALA A 3 22.42 1.32 -12.35
C ALA A 3 21.32 2.30 -11.93
N SER A 4 20.08 1.83 -11.86
CA SER A 4 19.00 2.59 -11.23
C SER A 4 19.36 2.81 -9.75
N ARG A 5 19.15 4.02 -9.26
CA ARG A 5 19.45 4.40 -7.87
C ARG A 5 18.12 4.57 -7.15
N ALA A 6 17.96 3.88 -6.03
CA ALA A 6 16.81 4.09 -5.17
C ALA A 6 16.79 5.55 -4.65
N VAL A 7 15.65 6.21 -4.80
CA VAL A 7 15.39 7.55 -4.25
C VAL A 7 14.30 7.43 -3.21
N SER A 8 14.37 8.20 -2.12
CA SER A 8 13.45 8.09 -1.00
C SER A 8 12.56 9.32 -0.84
N THR A 9 11.39 9.11 -0.25
CA THR A 9 10.43 10.12 0.17
C THR A 9 9.81 9.72 1.50
N GLU A 10 9.26 10.70 2.21
CA GLU A 10 8.45 10.48 3.39
C GLU A 10 7.08 11.12 3.22
N ALA A 11 6.06 10.49 3.79
CA ALA A 11 4.72 11.05 3.93
C ALA A 11 4.23 10.82 5.35
N THR A 12 3.68 11.87 5.96
CA THR A 12 3.22 11.84 7.35
C THR A 12 1.73 12.07 7.39
N GLY A 13 1.00 11.17 8.03
CA GLY A 13 -0.41 11.35 8.36
C GLY A 13 -0.61 11.47 9.87
N SER A 14 -1.87 11.59 10.29
CA SER A 14 -2.24 11.71 11.70
C SER A 14 -2.03 10.41 12.51
N LEU A 15 -2.03 9.25 11.84
CA LEU A 15 -1.94 7.93 12.50
C LEU A 15 -0.55 7.31 12.41
N ALA A 16 0.16 7.54 11.31
CA ALA A 16 1.46 6.94 11.03
C ALA A 16 2.21 7.78 9.99
N SER A 17 3.52 7.56 9.88
CA SER A 17 4.33 8.02 8.76
C SER A 17 4.76 6.84 7.90
N VAL A 18 5.08 7.12 6.64
CA VAL A 18 5.67 6.15 5.72
C VAL A 18 6.91 6.75 5.06
N LYS A 19 8.03 6.04 5.17
CA LYS A 19 9.23 6.30 4.38
C LYS A 19 9.31 5.24 3.28
N ALA A 20 9.30 5.68 2.03
CA ALA A 20 9.36 4.80 0.86
C ALA A 20 10.61 5.11 0.03
N SER A 21 11.15 4.08 -0.61
CA SER A 21 12.25 4.18 -1.57
C SER A 21 11.86 3.52 -2.87
N PHE A 22 11.95 4.27 -3.97
CA PHE A 22 11.61 3.83 -5.32
C PHE A 22 12.90 3.63 -6.11
N ASP A 23 13.03 2.44 -6.67
CA ASP A 23 14.09 2.07 -7.61
C ASP A 23 13.43 1.70 -8.94
N TYR A 24 13.40 2.68 -9.86
CA TYR A 24 12.76 2.53 -11.17
C TYR A 24 13.79 2.27 -12.26
N SER A 25 13.54 1.24 -13.06
CA SER A 25 14.31 0.90 -14.25
C SER A 25 13.50 1.23 -15.51
N PRO A 26 13.82 2.32 -16.24
CA PRO A 26 13.11 2.70 -17.46
C PRO A 26 13.19 1.64 -18.56
N SER A 27 14.33 0.95 -18.69
CA SER A 27 14.53 -0.09 -19.71
C SER A 27 13.70 -1.34 -19.48
N GLN A 28 13.40 -1.65 -18.21
CA GLN A 28 12.55 -2.79 -17.83
C GLN A 28 11.12 -2.37 -17.54
N ARG A 29 10.84 -1.06 -17.48
CA ARG A 29 9.60 -0.48 -16.95
C ARG A 29 9.21 -1.11 -15.61
N LEU A 30 10.21 -1.39 -14.77
CA LEU A 30 10.02 -2.08 -13.49
C LEU A 30 10.30 -1.10 -12.36
N LEU A 31 9.31 -0.91 -11.50
CA LEU A 31 9.45 -0.18 -10.24
C LEU A 31 9.60 -1.18 -9.10
N LYS A 32 10.66 -1.03 -8.32
CA LYS A 32 10.81 -1.70 -7.03
C LYS A 32 10.57 -0.69 -5.92
N VAL A 33 9.72 -1.06 -4.97
CA VAL A 33 9.41 -0.22 -3.81
C VAL A 33 9.79 -0.96 -2.54
N ALA A 34 10.56 -0.30 -1.69
CA ALA A 34 10.80 -0.72 -0.31
C ALA A 34 10.29 0.39 0.62
N TYR A 35 9.62 0.03 1.70
CA TYR A 35 9.04 1.01 2.62
C TYR A 35 9.11 0.56 4.07
N ARG A 36 9.00 1.56 4.95
CA ARG A 36 8.80 1.40 6.38
C ARG A 36 7.71 2.34 6.84
N ILE A 37 6.70 1.78 7.49
CA ILE A 37 5.63 2.52 8.15
C ILE A 37 5.97 2.57 9.63
N GLU A 38 5.85 3.74 10.25
CA GLU A 38 6.11 3.93 11.68
C GLU A 38 4.87 4.46 12.39
N ASN A 39 4.50 3.79 13.48
CA ASN A 39 3.44 4.23 14.36
C ASN A 39 4.05 4.96 15.56
N ALA A 40 4.22 6.28 15.43
CA ALA A 40 4.68 7.15 16.53
C ALA A 40 3.55 7.53 17.52
N GLY A 41 2.32 7.05 17.29
CA GLY A 41 1.16 7.31 18.13
C GLY A 41 1.11 6.43 19.38
N ASN A 42 0.03 6.58 20.15
CA ASN A 42 -0.25 5.82 21.37
C ASN A 42 -1.31 4.71 21.20
N GLN A 43 -1.88 4.59 20.00
CA GLN A 43 -2.87 3.56 19.65
C GLN A 43 -2.32 2.66 18.54
N ALA A 44 -2.75 1.40 18.50
CA ALA A 44 -2.37 0.52 17.41
C ALA A 44 -3.00 0.99 16.09
N VAL A 45 -2.28 0.76 14.99
CA VAL A 45 -2.69 1.15 13.63
C VAL A 45 -2.83 -0.09 12.77
N ALA A 46 -3.92 -0.17 12.01
CA ALA A 46 -4.10 -1.15 10.95
C ALA A 46 -3.52 -0.60 9.64
N VAL A 47 -2.70 -1.39 8.95
CA VAL A 47 -2.12 -1.06 7.64
C VAL A 47 -2.68 -2.02 6.61
N PHE A 48 -3.28 -1.49 5.54
CA PHE A 48 -3.98 -2.26 4.51
C PHE A 48 -3.07 -2.59 3.31
N ASP A 49 -1.95 -3.26 3.57
CA ASP A 49 -0.96 -3.68 2.56
C ASP A 49 -0.87 -5.20 2.34
N ARG A 50 -1.82 -5.97 2.90
CA ARG A 50 -1.81 -7.45 2.86
C ARG A 50 -2.87 -8.05 1.92
N GLY A 51 -3.54 -7.20 1.15
CA GLY A 51 -4.58 -7.61 0.20
C GLY A 51 -5.85 -8.07 0.90
N ASP A 52 -6.48 -9.11 0.37
CA ASP A 52 -7.72 -9.66 0.89
C ASP A 52 -7.68 -11.17 1.12
N ARG A 53 -8.58 -11.65 1.97
CA ARG A 53 -8.68 -13.06 2.37
C ARG A 53 -9.04 -13.98 1.21
N HIS A 54 -9.87 -13.54 0.27
CA HIS A 54 -10.28 -14.38 -0.85
C HIS A 54 -9.09 -14.67 -1.76
N ALA A 55 -8.25 -13.67 -2.06
CA ALA A 55 -7.02 -13.84 -2.83
C ALA A 55 -6.02 -14.78 -2.14
N VAL A 56 -5.87 -14.71 -0.80
CA VAL A 56 -5.05 -15.68 -0.04
C VAL A 56 -5.60 -17.11 -0.14
N LEU A 57 -6.91 -17.29 0.08
CA LEU A 57 -7.53 -18.62 0.04
C LEU A 57 -7.53 -19.25 -1.35
N SER A 58 -7.65 -18.42 -2.39
CA SER A 58 -7.55 -18.84 -3.79
C SER A 58 -6.10 -18.94 -4.29
N ARG A 59 -5.11 -18.74 -3.40
CA ARG A 59 -3.66 -18.85 -3.68
C ARG A 59 -3.16 -17.87 -4.74
N GLN A 60 -3.83 -16.73 -4.90
CA GLN A 60 -3.37 -15.64 -5.76
C GLN A 60 -2.16 -14.93 -5.14
N HIS A 61 -2.07 -14.88 -3.80
CA HIS A 61 -0.87 -14.46 -3.07
C HIS A 61 -0.74 -15.19 -1.72
N ALA A 62 0.45 -15.14 -1.12
CA ALA A 62 0.72 -15.77 0.18
C ALA A 62 0.21 -14.92 1.35
N ALA A 63 -0.26 -15.58 2.42
CA ALA A 63 -0.67 -14.89 3.64
C ALA A 63 0.48 -14.08 4.25
N GLY A 64 0.20 -12.84 4.65
CA GLY A 64 1.20 -11.91 5.20
C GLY A 64 2.13 -11.27 4.16
N ALA A 65 2.11 -11.72 2.90
CA ALA A 65 2.85 -11.06 1.82
C ALA A 65 2.17 -9.75 1.39
N VAL A 66 2.96 -8.85 0.81
CA VAL A 66 2.46 -7.64 0.15
C VAL A 66 2.14 -8.02 -1.30
N PRO A 67 0.89 -7.94 -1.76
CA PRO A 67 0.55 -8.24 -3.15
C PRO A 67 1.01 -7.13 -4.10
N THR A 68 0.77 -7.30 -5.40
CA THR A 68 0.88 -6.20 -6.35
C THR A 68 -0.21 -5.15 -6.05
N PRO A 69 0.10 -3.84 -6.06
CA PRO A 69 -0.89 -2.80 -5.80
C PRO A 69 -1.91 -2.70 -6.93
N PHE A 70 -3.09 -2.16 -6.59
CA PHE A 70 -4.02 -1.64 -7.59
C PHE A 70 -3.43 -0.38 -8.23
N PHE A 71 -3.85 -0.03 -9.44
CA PHE A 71 -3.48 1.25 -10.02
C PHE A 71 -4.68 1.95 -10.66
N ALA A 72 -4.63 3.28 -10.62
CA ALA A 72 -5.54 4.15 -11.34
C ALA A 72 -4.72 5.24 -12.05
N VAL A 73 -5.24 5.71 -13.18
CA VAL A 73 -4.67 6.83 -13.95
C VAL A 73 -5.64 8.00 -13.81
N ASP A 74 -5.14 9.15 -13.38
CA ASP A 74 -5.95 10.38 -13.32
C ASP A 74 -6.10 11.03 -14.71
N GLU A 75 -6.96 12.05 -14.81
CA GLU A 75 -7.22 12.76 -16.07
C GLU A 75 -5.97 13.45 -16.65
N GLN A 76 -4.94 13.69 -15.82
CA GLN A 76 -3.67 14.29 -16.22
C GLN A 76 -2.60 13.22 -16.52
N GLY A 77 -2.95 11.94 -16.55
CA GLY A 77 -2.04 10.83 -16.82
C GLY A 77 -1.21 10.37 -15.61
N GLY A 78 -1.42 10.93 -14.42
CA GLY A 78 -0.73 10.52 -13.20
C GLY A 78 -1.15 9.14 -12.71
N ILE A 79 -0.18 8.28 -12.43
CA ILE A 79 -0.42 6.90 -11.99
C ILE A 79 -0.42 6.83 -10.47
N THR A 80 -1.55 6.47 -9.84
CA THR A 80 -1.59 6.17 -8.41
C THR A 80 -1.62 4.66 -8.19
N LEU A 81 -0.58 4.13 -7.53
CA LEU A 81 -0.55 2.77 -7.01
C LEU A 81 -1.17 2.75 -5.60
N SER A 82 -2.07 1.81 -5.32
CA SER A 82 -2.77 1.75 -4.04
C SER A 82 -2.70 0.37 -3.39
N HIS A 83 -2.34 0.37 -2.11
CA HIS A 83 -2.61 -0.71 -1.17
C HIS A 83 -3.63 -0.21 -0.15
N GLU A 84 -4.87 -0.67 -0.22
CA GLU A 84 -5.93 -0.16 0.64
C GLU A 84 -7.05 -1.17 0.83
N ALA A 85 -7.89 -0.95 1.83
CA ALA A 85 -9.13 -1.71 1.96
C ALA A 85 -10.10 -1.27 0.85
N LEU A 86 -10.61 -2.22 0.07
CA LEU A 86 -11.58 -1.96 -0.99
C LEU A 86 -13.02 -2.18 -0.50
N PRO A 87 -13.99 -1.41 -1.03
CA PRO A 87 -15.39 -1.61 -0.70
C PRO A 87 -15.89 -2.98 -1.15
N LEU A 88 -16.94 -3.48 -0.49
CA LEU A 88 -17.62 -4.68 -0.92
C LEU A 88 -18.22 -4.46 -2.32
N PRO A 89 -17.91 -5.31 -3.32
CA PRO A 89 -18.50 -5.19 -4.65
C PRO A 89 -20.03 -5.27 -4.61
N THR A 90 -20.69 -4.58 -5.54
CA THR A 90 -22.15 -4.65 -5.71
C THR A 90 -22.48 -5.33 -7.04
N PRO A 91 -23.21 -6.47 -7.05
CA PRO A 91 -23.71 -7.21 -5.89
C PRO A 91 -22.59 -7.94 -5.12
N ALA A 92 -22.84 -8.22 -3.83
CA ALA A 92 -21.86 -8.92 -2.98
C ALA A 92 -21.64 -10.35 -3.48
N PRO A 93 -20.38 -10.79 -3.68
CA PRO A 93 -20.09 -12.16 -4.10
C PRO A 93 -20.29 -13.14 -2.94
N THR A 94 -20.47 -14.42 -3.26
CA THR A 94 -20.60 -15.50 -2.26
C THR A 94 -19.40 -15.60 -1.32
N SER A 95 -18.20 -15.32 -1.84
CA SER A 95 -16.98 -15.18 -1.05
C SER A 95 -16.45 -13.75 -1.17
N PRO A 96 -16.78 -12.85 -0.23
CA PRO A 96 -16.28 -11.48 -0.23
C PRO A 96 -14.75 -11.40 -0.20
N PRO A 97 -14.15 -10.42 -0.90
CA PRO A 97 -12.74 -10.08 -0.75
C PRO A 97 -12.53 -9.30 0.55
N THR A 98 -12.69 -9.98 1.70
CA THR A 98 -12.56 -9.35 3.03
C THR A 98 -11.14 -8.79 3.21
N PRO A 99 -10.98 -7.49 3.50
CA PRO A 99 -9.66 -6.87 3.62
C PRO A 99 -8.81 -7.50 4.72
N LEU A 100 -7.51 -7.59 4.47
CA LEU A 100 -6.50 -7.98 5.44
C LEU A 100 -5.64 -6.78 5.83
N ALA A 101 -5.33 -6.66 7.11
CA ALA A 101 -4.50 -5.61 7.65
C ALA A 101 -3.38 -6.17 8.51
N ALA A 102 -2.21 -5.53 8.45
CA ALA A 102 -1.16 -5.69 9.44
C ALA A 102 -1.43 -4.76 10.63
N ARG A 103 -1.43 -5.29 11.85
CA ARG A 103 -1.50 -4.50 13.07
C ARG A 103 -0.11 -4.02 13.49
N VAL A 104 0.05 -2.72 13.65
CA VAL A 104 1.28 -2.07 14.09
C VAL A 104 1.04 -1.45 15.46
N ALA A 105 1.72 -1.98 16.48
CA ALA A 105 1.62 -1.50 17.85
C ALA A 105 2.18 -0.06 17.99
N PRO A 106 1.79 0.68 19.05
CA PRO A 106 2.43 1.95 19.39
C PRO A 106 3.94 1.83 19.49
N GLY A 107 4.67 2.75 18.86
CA GLY A 107 6.14 2.78 18.82
C GLY A 107 6.77 1.71 17.90
N ALA A 108 5.97 0.86 17.25
CA ALA A 108 6.48 -0.16 16.33
C ALA A 108 6.50 0.34 14.89
N GLY A 109 7.23 -0.40 14.05
CA GLY A 109 7.26 -0.21 12.61
C GLY A 109 6.89 -1.46 11.84
N LEU A 110 6.48 -1.27 10.59
CA LEU A 110 6.20 -2.34 9.63
C LEU A 110 7.03 -2.10 8.37
N GLU A 111 7.78 -3.10 7.97
CA GLU A 111 8.56 -3.05 6.73
C GLU A 111 7.87 -3.87 5.64
N GLY A 112 8.03 -3.42 4.41
CA GLY A 112 7.49 -4.11 3.25
C GLY A 112 8.20 -3.75 1.96
N ARG A 113 7.92 -4.56 0.95
CA ARG A 113 8.43 -4.39 -0.41
C ARG A 113 7.47 -4.97 -1.41
N PHE A 114 7.41 -4.37 -2.58
CA PHE A 114 6.72 -4.91 -3.73
C PHE A 114 7.41 -4.46 -5.02
N GLU A 115 7.08 -5.14 -6.10
CA GLU A 115 7.49 -4.75 -7.44
C GLU A 115 6.25 -4.48 -8.28
N PHE A 116 6.35 -3.53 -9.20
CA PHE A 116 5.30 -3.18 -10.14
C PHE A 116 5.89 -2.98 -11.54
N ALA A 117 5.51 -3.85 -12.47
CA ALA A 117 5.85 -3.70 -13.88
C ALA A 117 4.83 -2.76 -14.52
N LEU A 118 5.27 -1.58 -14.97
CA LEU A 118 4.41 -0.58 -15.60
C LEU A 118 3.97 -1.11 -16.98
N PRO A 119 2.66 -1.38 -17.20
CA PRO A 119 2.15 -1.82 -18.48
C PRO A 119 2.57 -0.89 -19.62
N MET A 120 2.76 -1.44 -20.81
CA MET A 120 3.12 -0.67 -22.02
C MET A 120 2.01 0.31 -22.43
N SER A 121 0.77 0.03 -22.04
CA SER A 121 -0.39 0.90 -22.29
C SER A 121 -0.46 2.10 -21.33
N LEU A 122 0.39 2.19 -20.31
CA LEU A 122 0.45 3.35 -19.42
C LEU A 122 1.41 4.40 -19.98
N GLU A 123 0.84 5.54 -20.36
CA GLU A 123 1.57 6.69 -20.93
C GLU A 123 1.89 7.77 -19.88
N GLY A 124 1.61 7.52 -18.60
CA GLY A 124 1.86 8.46 -17.51
C GLY A 124 3.34 8.80 -17.30
N ASP A 125 3.61 10.06 -16.99
CA ASP A 125 4.95 10.62 -16.74
C ASP A 125 5.35 10.62 -15.25
N ARG A 126 4.37 10.45 -14.37
CA ARG A 126 4.56 10.44 -12.92
C ARG A 126 3.75 9.34 -12.25
N LEU A 127 4.28 8.83 -11.14
CA LEU A 127 3.59 7.86 -10.31
C LEU A 127 3.66 8.21 -8.83
N ARG A 128 2.72 7.74 -8.02
CA ARG A 128 2.83 7.77 -6.56
C ARG A 128 2.29 6.47 -5.98
N TRP A 129 2.68 6.16 -4.76
CA TRP A 129 2.12 5.05 -4.01
C TRP A 129 1.36 5.56 -2.79
N CYS A 130 0.16 5.02 -2.59
CA CYS A 130 -0.68 5.27 -1.43
C CYS A 130 -0.92 3.97 -0.66
N VAL A 131 -0.85 4.05 0.66
CA VAL A 131 -1.23 2.95 1.56
C VAL A 131 -2.32 3.40 2.53
N GLY A 132 -3.37 2.59 2.64
CA GLY A 132 -4.46 2.79 3.59
C GLY A 132 -4.01 2.47 5.01
N VAL A 133 -4.33 3.34 5.95
CA VAL A 133 -4.14 3.14 7.39
C VAL A 133 -5.40 3.54 8.16
N ALA A 134 -5.70 2.83 9.25
CA ALA A 134 -6.81 3.16 10.13
C ALA A 134 -6.43 2.91 11.60
N PRO A 135 -7.12 3.54 12.57
CA PRO A 135 -7.02 3.12 13.96
C PRO A 135 -7.40 1.65 14.08
N PHE A 136 -6.66 0.88 14.89
CA PHE A 136 -7.02 -0.50 15.16
C PHE A 136 -7.98 -0.55 16.36
N THR A 137 -9.26 -0.78 16.10
CA THR A 137 -10.30 -0.97 17.12
C THR A 137 -10.77 -2.42 17.08
N GLU A 138 -10.66 -3.18 18.16
CA GLU A 138 -10.95 -4.63 18.16
C GLU A 138 -12.36 -4.99 17.64
N THR A 139 -13.34 -4.10 17.69
CA THR A 139 -14.68 -4.31 17.12
C THR A 139 -14.69 -4.44 15.60
N ASP A 140 -13.71 -3.84 14.92
CA ASP A 140 -13.61 -3.80 13.46
C ASP A 140 -12.69 -4.88 12.89
N PHE A 141 -11.97 -5.62 13.75
CA PHE A 141 -10.96 -6.59 13.35
C PHE A 141 -11.18 -7.95 14.01
N SER A 142 -10.93 -9.05 13.28
CA SER A 142 -11.12 -10.40 13.81
C SER A 142 -10.09 -11.41 13.29
N ALA A 143 -9.99 -12.53 14.01
CA ALA A 143 -9.06 -13.64 13.75
C ALA A 143 -7.63 -13.18 13.49
N GLY A 144 -7.07 -12.45 14.46
CA GLY A 144 -5.66 -12.11 14.48
C GLY A 144 -4.79 -13.36 14.52
N GLU A 145 -3.78 -13.40 13.64
CA GLU A 145 -2.78 -14.46 13.60
C GLU A 145 -1.40 -13.90 13.28
N LYS A 146 -0.35 -14.54 13.82
CA LYS A 146 1.03 -14.21 13.44
C LYS A 146 1.45 -15.03 12.25
N VAL A 147 1.64 -14.39 11.10
CA VAL A 147 2.03 -15.04 9.84
C VAL A 147 3.22 -14.30 9.25
N ALA A 148 4.31 -15.02 8.95
CA ALA A 148 5.54 -14.45 8.37
C ALA A 148 6.08 -13.21 9.14
N GLY A 149 5.93 -13.19 10.46
CA GLY A 149 6.35 -12.07 11.30
C GLY A 149 5.38 -10.88 11.37
N VAL A 150 4.26 -10.94 10.64
CA VAL A 150 3.20 -9.91 10.64
C VAL A 150 2.06 -10.34 11.57
N ASP A 151 1.55 -9.41 12.38
CA ASP A 151 0.31 -9.56 13.14
C ASP A 151 -0.86 -9.26 12.17
N LEU A 152 -1.39 -10.30 11.51
CA LEU A 152 -2.33 -10.22 10.40
C LEU A 152 -3.77 -10.35 10.90
N TRP A 153 -4.65 -9.45 10.47
CA TRP A 153 -6.03 -9.37 10.91
C TRP A 153 -6.98 -9.25 9.72
N ARG A 154 -8.21 -9.77 9.87
CA ARG A 154 -9.31 -9.51 8.94
C ARG A 154 -10.04 -8.27 9.39
N ALA A 155 -10.25 -7.32 8.49
CA ALA A 155 -10.99 -6.10 8.76
C ALA A 155 -12.44 -6.20 8.28
N SER A 156 -13.34 -5.54 8.99
CA SER A 156 -14.70 -5.26 8.52
C SER A 156 -14.68 -4.39 7.26
N PHE A 157 -15.74 -4.43 6.43
CA PHE A 157 -15.86 -3.46 5.33
C PHE A 157 -16.16 -2.03 5.82
N ALA A 158 -16.56 -1.85 7.08
CA ALA A 158 -16.81 -0.54 7.67
C ALA A 158 -15.56 0.36 7.73
N VAL A 159 -14.35 -0.22 7.81
CA VAL A 159 -13.10 0.56 7.84
C VAL A 159 -12.73 1.16 6.48
N VAL A 160 -13.37 0.74 5.39
CA VAL A 160 -13.07 1.25 4.04
C VAL A 160 -13.32 2.77 3.97
N GLU A 161 -14.38 3.25 4.62
CA GLU A 161 -14.79 4.66 4.62
C GLU A 161 -14.02 5.52 5.62
N SER A 162 -13.37 4.90 6.62
CA SER A 162 -12.67 5.61 7.71
C SER A 162 -11.14 5.49 7.64
N GLN A 163 -10.61 4.71 6.70
CA GLN A 163 -9.18 4.66 6.44
C GLN A 163 -8.67 6.00 5.89
N HIS A 164 -7.43 6.31 6.24
CA HIS A 164 -6.67 7.43 5.71
C HIS A 164 -5.62 6.91 4.75
N ARG A 165 -5.36 7.62 3.65
CA ARG A 165 -4.28 7.26 2.72
C ARG A 165 -3.01 8.02 3.07
N LEU A 166 -1.92 7.30 3.28
CA LEU A 166 -0.56 7.85 3.28
C LEU A 166 -0.02 7.74 1.86
N CYS A 167 0.08 8.86 1.16
CA CYS A 167 0.57 8.91 -0.22
C CYS A 167 1.96 9.53 -0.28
N THR A 168 2.87 8.89 -1.00
CA THR A 168 4.16 9.48 -1.34
C THR A 168 3.98 10.78 -2.13
N ALA A 169 5.03 11.60 -2.16
CA ALA A 169 5.17 12.60 -3.22
C ALA A 169 5.07 11.94 -4.60
N TRP A 170 4.76 12.73 -5.63
CA TRP A 170 4.81 12.25 -7.01
C TRP A 170 6.26 11.94 -7.39
N PHE A 171 6.47 10.81 -8.03
CA PHE A 171 7.73 10.38 -8.59
C PHE A 171 7.69 10.57 -10.11
N ASP A 172 8.53 11.45 -10.61
CA ASP A 172 8.71 11.72 -12.03
C ASP A 172 9.51 10.55 -12.65
N LEU A 173 8.89 9.83 -13.58
CA LEU A 173 9.43 8.62 -14.21
C LEU A 173 10.60 8.92 -15.15
N GLU A 174 10.63 10.12 -15.74
CA GLU A 174 11.69 10.55 -16.64
C GLU A 174 12.92 10.97 -15.84
N ARG A 175 12.71 11.76 -14.78
CA ARG A 175 13.79 12.25 -13.91
C ARG A 175 14.28 11.21 -12.92
N GLY A 176 13.46 10.20 -12.62
CA GLY A 176 13.74 9.20 -11.60
C GLY A 176 13.83 9.81 -10.20
N ALA A 177 13.00 10.80 -9.89
CA ALA A 177 13.05 11.55 -8.64
C ALA A 177 11.66 11.95 -8.14
N PHE A 178 11.53 12.15 -6.82
CA PHE A 178 10.32 12.72 -6.24
C PHE A 178 10.25 14.22 -6.46
N VAL A 179 9.05 14.71 -6.78
CA VAL A 179 8.69 16.11 -6.89
C VAL A 179 7.58 16.42 -5.90
N GLU A 180 7.71 17.51 -5.15
CA GLU A 180 6.64 17.93 -4.24
C GLU A 180 5.35 18.21 -5.02
N SER A 181 4.22 17.73 -4.50
CA SER A 181 2.92 18.18 -4.97
C SER A 181 2.79 19.67 -4.62
N SER A 182 2.73 20.54 -5.61
CA SER A 182 2.26 21.92 -5.40
C SER A 182 0.88 21.84 -4.73
N ARG A 183 0.79 22.42 -3.52
CA ARG A 183 -0.45 22.52 -2.74
C ARG A 183 -1.49 23.39 -3.45
#